data_AF-A0A0S7X1A6-F1
#
_entry.id   AF-A0A0S7X1A6-F1
#
_cell.length_a   1.000
_cell.length_b   1.000
_cell.length_c   1.000
_cell.angle_alpha   90.00
_cell.angle_beta   90.00
_cell.angle_gamma   90.00
#
_symmetry.space_group_name_H-M   'P 1'
#
loop_
_entity.id
_entity.type
_entity.pdbx_description
1 polymer ?
#
loop_
_entity_poly.entity_id
_entity_poly.type
_entity_poly.pdbx_seq_one_letter_code
_entity_poly.pdbx_strand_id
1 'polypeptide(L)'
;MANTTGEGCEIGDYEWSIVDSDIGSVIDQEGNYSAGINNTGSQVTDVIKVVDHANSDIYTTATIIVEDEGGGKIVAIFPKTLLGSRWIPLPYLLLVFGENTNFEPSSTIEFEPDDDIIKLGHLGFDNIFLALILLIKCPHEGTVSIAISTEGKVVTGELSIKTLPRPFADDYSDIAEAYMEISLDTSTLVNEYSRMGIVEQGL
;
A
#
# COMPACT_ATOMS: atom_id res chain seq x y z
N MET A 1 -52.19 37.11 -18.24
CA MET A 1 -51.96 35.72 -18.69
C MET A 1 -50.65 35.74 -19.46
N ALA A 2 -49.58 35.19 -18.89
CA ALA A 2 -48.29 35.11 -19.56
C ALA A 2 -48.26 33.82 -20.40
N ASN A 3 -47.91 33.96 -21.66
CA ASN A 3 -47.87 32.88 -22.65
C ASN A 3 -46.49 32.19 -22.54
N THR A 4 -46.45 30.94 -22.09
CA THR A 4 -45.22 30.13 -22.08
C THR A 4 -45.10 29.43 -23.43
N THR A 5 -44.46 30.07 -24.40
CA THR A 5 -43.97 29.40 -25.61
C THR A 5 -42.51 29.05 -25.39
N GLY A 6 -42.26 27.83 -24.92
CA GLY A 6 -41.04 27.10 -25.16
C GLY A 6 -41.46 25.81 -25.86
N GLU A 7 -40.89 25.53 -27.02
CA GLU A 7 -41.08 24.28 -27.74
C GLU A 7 -40.73 23.09 -26.84
N GLY A 8 -41.43 21.97 -27.06
CA GLY A 8 -41.59 20.88 -26.10
C GLY A 8 -40.28 20.33 -25.54
N CYS A 9 -40.39 19.65 -24.40
CA CYS A 9 -39.36 18.72 -23.93
C CYS A 9 -39.11 17.67 -25.02
N GLU A 10 -38.18 17.95 -25.94
CA GLU A 10 -37.63 16.91 -26.79
C GLU A 10 -36.98 15.88 -25.86
N ILE A 11 -37.32 14.62 -26.09
CA ILE A 11 -36.67 13.50 -25.41
C ILE A 11 -35.23 13.53 -25.91
N GLY A 12 -34.28 13.82 -25.03
CA GLY A 12 -32.87 13.85 -25.39
C GLY A 12 -32.45 12.52 -26.02
N ASP A 13 -31.74 12.59 -27.14
CA ASP A 13 -31.18 11.45 -27.85
C ASP A 13 -29.67 11.46 -27.63
N TYR A 14 -29.24 10.75 -26.56
CA TYR A 14 -27.86 10.74 -26.11
C TYR A 14 -27.20 9.39 -26.41
N GLU A 15 -26.02 9.43 -27.02
CA GLU A 15 -25.14 8.28 -27.16
C GLU A 15 -23.95 8.41 -26.22
N TRP A 16 -23.80 7.45 -25.31
CA TRP A 16 -22.67 7.36 -24.39
C TRP A 16 -21.62 6.39 -24.91
N SER A 17 -20.35 6.80 -24.85
CA SER A 17 -19.21 5.97 -25.25
C SER A 17 -17.96 6.31 -24.45
N ILE A 18 -17.03 5.36 -24.37
CA ILE A 18 -15.67 5.58 -23.87
C ILE A 18 -14.76 5.72 -25.09
N VAL A 19 -14.04 6.84 -25.16
CA VAL A 19 -13.12 7.17 -26.26
C VAL A 19 -11.75 6.55 -26.02
N ASP A 20 -11.34 6.49 -24.75
CA ASP A 20 -10.06 5.97 -24.33
C ASP A 20 -10.21 5.28 -22.97
N SER A 21 -9.77 4.02 -22.90
CA SER A 21 -9.66 3.24 -21.66
C SER A 21 -8.74 2.05 -21.87
N ASP A 22 -7.69 1.98 -21.05
CA ASP A 22 -6.71 0.89 -21.06
C ASP A 22 -7.05 -0.22 -20.06
N ILE A 23 -8.12 -0.05 -19.28
CA ILE A 23 -8.44 -0.92 -18.12
C ILE A 23 -9.75 -1.70 -18.28
N GLY A 24 -10.40 -1.61 -19.44
CA GLY A 24 -11.64 -2.34 -19.72
C GLY A 24 -12.88 -1.74 -19.04
N SER A 25 -12.88 -0.43 -18.81
CA SER A 25 -14.04 0.30 -18.29
C SER A 25 -15.23 0.22 -19.26
N VAL A 26 -16.44 0.34 -18.72
CA VAL A 26 -17.68 0.30 -19.49
C VAL A 26 -18.61 1.44 -19.10
N ILE A 27 -19.42 1.89 -20.06
CA ILE A 27 -20.52 2.84 -19.83
C ILE A 27 -21.77 2.33 -20.55
N ASP A 28 -22.91 2.37 -19.87
CA ASP A 28 -24.20 2.05 -20.49
C ASP A 28 -24.86 3.29 -21.14
N GLN A 29 -25.97 3.09 -21.86
CA GLN A 29 -26.66 4.18 -22.56
C GLN A 29 -27.50 5.05 -21.61
N GLU A 30 -27.63 4.65 -20.35
CA GLU A 30 -28.19 5.44 -19.27
C GLU A 30 -27.14 6.38 -18.64
N GLY A 31 -25.87 6.28 -19.05
CA GLY A 31 -24.77 7.10 -18.56
C GLY A 31 -24.15 6.58 -17.26
N ASN A 32 -24.42 5.34 -16.86
CA ASN A 32 -23.77 4.71 -15.71
C ASN A 32 -22.41 4.16 -16.12
N TYR A 33 -21.37 4.79 -15.59
CA TYR A 33 -19.99 4.37 -15.76
C TYR A 33 -19.61 3.31 -14.73
N SER A 34 -18.91 2.26 -15.17
CA SER A 34 -18.23 1.28 -14.32
C SER A 34 -16.76 1.23 -14.70
N ALA A 35 -15.90 1.55 -13.72
CA ALA A 35 -14.45 1.46 -13.89
C ALA A 35 -14.03 0.00 -14.13
N GLY A 36 -13.07 -0.17 -15.03
CA GLY A 36 -12.36 -1.42 -15.22
C GLY A 36 -11.31 -1.67 -14.12
N ILE A 37 -10.56 -2.75 -14.28
CA ILE A 37 -9.51 -3.15 -13.35
C ILE A 37 -8.22 -2.41 -13.70
N ASN A 38 -7.82 -1.44 -12.88
CA ASN A 38 -6.54 -0.77 -13.04
C ASN A 38 -5.44 -1.52 -12.27
N ASN A 39 -4.57 -2.23 -12.98
CA ASN A 39 -3.39 -2.92 -12.43
C ASN A 39 -2.08 -2.38 -13.03
N THR A 40 -2.10 -1.14 -13.52
CA THR A 40 -0.94 -0.57 -14.22
C THR A 40 0.13 -0.04 -13.26
N GLY A 41 -0.13 -0.05 -11.94
CA GLY A 41 0.76 0.55 -10.94
C GLY A 41 0.78 2.08 -10.99
N SER A 42 -0.13 2.70 -11.73
CA SER A 42 -0.28 4.14 -11.89
C SER A 42 -1.74 4.51 -12.09
N GLN A 43 -2.08 5.79 -11.90
CA GLN A 43 -3.42 6.27 -12.24
C GLN A 43 -3.65 6.16 -13.75
N VAL A 44 -4.81 5.64 -14.13
CA VAL A 44 -5.26 5.60 -15.54
C VAL A 44 -6.34 6.64 -15.73
N THR A 45 -6.39 7.23 -16.92
CA THR A 45 -7.38 8.22 -17.30
C THR A 45 -8.33 7.63 -18.33
N ASP A 46 -9.62 7.57 -17.99
CA ASP A 46 -10.67 7.27 -18.95
C ASP A 46 -11.29 8.55 -19.50
N VAL A 47 -11.61 8.55 -20.79
CA VAL A 47 -12.32 9.67 -21.44
C VAL A 47 -13.69 9.20 -21.91
N ILE A 48 -14.73 9.71 -21.25
CA ILE A 48 -16.12 9.48 -21.65
C ILE A 48 -16.53 10.57 -22.63
N LYS A 49 -17.25 10.18 -23.69
CA LYS A 49 -17.90 11.08 -24.63
C LYS A 49 -19.40 10.84 -24.62
N VAL A 50 -20.16 11.92 -24.54
CA VAL A 50 -21.60 11.92 -24.79
C VAL A 50 -21.89 12.76 -26.02
N VAL A 51 -22.68 12.21 -26.94
CA VAL A 51 -23.16 12.88 -28.15
C VAL A 51 -24.65 13.13 -28.01
N ASP A 52 -25.10 14.33 -28.33
CA ASP A 52 -26.50 14.72 -28.42
C ASP A 52 -26.91 14.80 -29.89
N HIS A 53 -27.64 13.78 -30.34
CA HIS A 53 -28.11 13.67 -31.72
C HIS A 53 -29.29 14.59 -32.00
N ALA A 54 -30.09 14.95 -31.00
CA ALA A 54 -31.19 15.90 -31.14
C ALA A 54 -30.67 17.30 -31.49
N ASN A 55 -29.45 17.64 -31.05
CA ASN A 55 -28.84 18.94 -31.24
C ASN A 55 -27.66 18.95 -32.24
N SER A 56 -27.80 18.25 -33.37
CA SER A 56 -26.81 18.21 -34.47
C SER A 56 -25.49 17.50 -34.13
N ASP A 57 -25.57 16.38 -33.42
CA ASP A 57 -24.43 15.55 -33.03
C ASP A 57 -23.36 16.34 -32.24
N ILE A 58 -23.79 17.34 -31.45
CA ILE A 58 -22.88 18.04 -30.54
C ILE A 58 -22.41 17.07 -29.48
N TYR A 59 -21.17 17.21 -29.03
CA TYR A 59 -20.61 16.31 -28.04
C TYR A 59 -19.86 17.06 -26.95
N THR A 60 -19.79 16.43 -25.79
CA THR A 60 -18.88 16.82 -24.72
C THR A 60 -18.13 15.61 -24.21
N THR A 61 -17.01 15.87 -23.55
CA THR A 61 -16.17 14.83 -22.94
C THR A 61 -15.99 15.08 -21.46
N ALA A 62 -15.95 14.00 -20.68
CA ALA A 62 -15.58 14.01 -19.28
C ALA A 62 -14.36 13.12 -19.06
N THR A 63 -13.49 13.53 -18.14
CA THR A 63 -12.29 12.79 -17.78
C THR A 63 -12.49 12.17 -16.41
N ILE A 64 -12.28 10.86 -16.30
CA ILE A 64 -12.30 10.12 -15.04
C ILE A 64 -10.88 9.62 -14.75
N ILE A 65 -10.40 9.88 -13.54
CA ILE A 65 -9.14 9.33 -13.05
C ILE A 65 -9.49 8.07 -12.24
N VAL A 66 -9.01 6.92 -12.71
CA VAL A 66 -9.17 5.64 -12.03
C VAL A 66 -7.89 5.32 -11.30
N GLU A 67 -7.97 5.23 -9.97
CA GLU A 67 -6.84 4.82 -9.15
C GLU A 67 -6.50 3.34 -9.38
N ASP A 68 -5.25 3.00 -9.17
CA ASP A 68 -4.78 1.60 -9.25
C ASP A 68 -5.52 0.75 -8.21
N GLU A 69 -6.18 -0.30 -8.66
CA GLU A 69 -6.82 -1.32 -7.82
C GLU A 69 -5.73 -2.13 -7.07
N GLY A 70 -4.53 -2.17 -7.63
CA GLY A 70 -3.31 -2.71 -7.03
C GLY A 70 -2.64 -1.80 -6.00
N GLY A 71 -3.39 -0.87 -5.38
CA GLY A 71 -2.92 0.03 -4.32
C GLY A 71 -1.90 -0.68 -3.43
N GLY A 72 -0.68 -0.12 -3.39
CA GLY A 72 0.50 -0.83 -2.94
C GLY A 72 0.27 -1.71 -1.71
N LYS A 73 0.85 -2.90 -1.70
CA LYS A 73 0.64 -3.86 -0.60
C LYS A 73 1.96 -4.15 0.09
N ILE A 74 1.89 -4.48 1.37
CA ILE A 74 3.03 -5.06 2.08
C ILE A 74 3.15 -6.52 1.68
N VAL A 75 4.29 -6.89 1.08
CA VAL A 75 4.58 -8.25 0.63
C VAL A 75 5.31 -9.04 1.70
N ALA A 76 6.21 -8.39 2.45
CA ALA A 76 6.97 -9.05 3.49
C ALA A 76 7.39 -8.11 4.60
N ILE A 77 7.51 -8.66 5.80
CA ILE A 77 7.96 -7.96 7.01
C ILE A 77 9.01 -8.83 7.69
N PHE A 78 10.23 -8.31 7.83
CA PHE A 78 11.33 -9.02 8.46
C PHE A 78 11.84 -8.25 9.67
N PRO A 79 11.64 -8.78 10.89
CA PRO A 79 12.31 -8.25 12.04
C PRO A 79 13.78 -8.69 12.07
N LYS A 80 14.67 -7.74 12.36
CA LYS A 80 16.10 -7.96 12.54
C LYS A 80 16.56 -7.35 13.86
N THR A 81 17.33 -8.12 14.61
CA THR A 81 18.01 -7.64 15.81
C THR A 81 19.25 -6.86 15.38
N LEU A 82 19.33 -5.57 15.71
CA LEU A 82 20.53 -4.78 15.42
C LEU A 82 21.67 -5.10 16.39
N LEU A 83 21.31 -5.35 17.65
CA LEU A 83 22.23 -5.57 18.75
C LEU A 83 21.56 -6.51 19.76
N GLY A 84 22.35 -7.40 20.38
CA GLY A 84 21.90 -8.26 21.47
C GLY A 84 22.37 -7.73 22.83
N SER A 85 21.47 -7.54 23.77
CA SER A 85 21.77 -7.20 25.16
C SER A 85 20.74 -7.87 26.05
N ARG A 86 21.22 -8.40 27.16
CA ARG A 86 20.41 -9.13 28.14
C ARG A 86 19.93 -8.23 29.29
N TRP A 87 20.45 -7.00 29.36
CA TRP A 87 20.24 -6.07 30.48
C TRP A 87 19.43 -4.84 30.12
N ILE A 88 19.43 -4.47 28.84
CA ILE A 88 18.77 -3.27 28.33
C ILE A 88 17.93 -3.73 27.14
N PRO A 89 16.63 -3.40 27.08
CA PRO A 89 15.83 -3.66 25.90
C PRO A 89 16.47 -2.92 24.72
N LEU A 90 16.73 -3.64 23.64
CA LEU A 90 17.35 -3.09 22.46
C LEU A 90 16.34 -2.89 21.35
N PRO A 91 16.56 -1.87 20.52
CA PRO A 91 15.69 -1.64 19.39
C PRO A 91 15.89 -2.71 18.31
N TYR A 92 14.79 -3.07 17.67
CA TYR A 92 14.74 -3.93 16.50
C TYR A 92 14.62 -3.07 15.25
N LEU A 93 15.24 -3.55 14.17
CA LEU A 93 14.99 -3.03 12.84
C LEU A 93 13.91 -3.87 12.19
N LEU A 94 12.79 -3.24 11.86
CA LEU A 94 11.74 -3.82 11.04
C LEU A 94 11.99 -3.43 9.59
N LEU A 95 12.20 -4.42 8.73
CA LEU A 95 12.34 -4.23 7.30
C LEU A 95 11.04 -4.65 6.62
N VAL A 96 10.34 -3.68 6.02
CA VAL A 96 9.07 -3.90 5.35
C VAL A 96 9.27 -3.73 3.86
N PHE A 97 8.83 -4.71 3.09
CA PHE A 97 8.86 -4.71 1.64
C PHE A 97 7.45 -4.57 1.12
N GLY A 98 7.26 -3.60 0.24
CA GLY A 98 6.02 -3.43 -0.50
C GLY A 98 6.19 -3.74 -1.97
N GLU A 99 5.06 -3.84 -2.65
CA GLU A 99 4.96 -3.92 -4.11
C GLU A 99 4.05 -2.77 -4.57
N ASN A 100 4.45 -2.11 -5.66
CA ASN A 100 3.75 -0.94 -6.20
C ASN A 100 3.51 0.17 -5.15
N THR A 101 4.51 0.39 -4.28
CA THR A 101 4.45 1.43 -3.25
C THR A 101 5.75 2.21 -3.18
N ASN A 102 5.65 3.53 -3.16
CA ASN A 102 6.77 4.41 -2.87
C ASN A 102 6.63 4.89 -1.42
N PHE A 103 7.46 4.35 -0.54
CA PHE A 103 7.51 4.86 0.83
C PHE A 103 8.41 6.08 0.85
N GLU A 104 7.82 7.26 1.03
CA GLU A 104 8.58 8.48 1.20
C GLU A 104 9.28 8.54 2.57
N PRO A 105 10.32 9.38 2.72
CA PRO A 105 10.85 9.73 4.05
C PRO A 105 9.81 10.35 5.00
N SER A 106 8.68 10.83 4.45
CA SER A 106 7.54 11.41 5.18
C SER A 106 6.53 10.35 5.65
N SER A 107 6.61 9.11 5.16
CA SER A 107 5.65 8.05 5.44
C SER A 107 5.63 7.69 6.92
N THR A 108 4.44 7.47 7.49
CA THR A 108 4.30 7.10 8.90
C THR A 108 3.93 5.63 9.05
N ILE A 109 4.38 5.00 10.13
CA ILE A 109 4.01 3.63 10.50
C ILE A 109 3.16 3.63 11.77
N GLU A 110 2.14 2.81 11.81
CA GLU A 110 1.22 2.60 12.93
C GLU A 110 1.07 1.09 13.20
N PHE A 111 0.82 0.79 14.47
CA PHE A 111 0.70 -0.57 15.00
C PHE A 111 -0.62 -0.65 15.76
N GLU A 112 -1.34 -1.75 15.58
CA GLU A 112 -2.55 -2.07 16.34
C GLU A 112 -2.42 -3.51 16.88
N PRO A 113 -2.47 -3.71 18.22
CA PRO A 113 -2.64 -2.69 19.24
C PRO A 113 -1.39 -1.78 19.41
N ASP A 114 -1.60 -0.53 19.83
CA ASP A 114 -0.57 0.52 19.87
C ASP A 114 0.34 0.45 21.11
N ASP A 115 -0.02 -0.35 22.10
CA ASP A 115 0.69 -0.49 23.36
C ASP A 115 1.79 -1.55 23.32
N ASP A 116 1.81 -2.42 22.31
CA ASP A 116 2.80 -3.50 22.19
C ASP A 116 4.17 -3.03 21.66
N ILE A 117 4.18 -1.98 20.84
CA ILE A 117 5.37 -1.57 20.08
C ILE A 117 5.63 -0.07 20.19
N ILE A 118 6.80 0.29 20.69
CA ILE A 118 7.28 1.67 20.75
C ILE A 118 8.05 2.00 19.46
N LYS A 119 7.58 3.01 18.73
CA LYS A 119 8.22 3.58 17.54
C LYS A 119 9.35 4.52 17.93
N LEU A 120 10.56 4.27 17.42
CA LEU A 120 11.73 5.13 17.67
C LEU A 120 12.12 5.98 16.46
N GLY A 121 11.84 5.50 15.25
CA GLY A 121 12.10 6.22 14.01
C GLY A 121 11.83 5.35 12.79
N HIS A 122 11.89 5.93 11.60
CA HIS A 122 11.72 5.21 10.34
C HIS A 122 12.42 5.91 9.18
N LEU A 123 12.59 5.18 8.09
CA LEU A 123 13.03 5.69 6.79
C LEU A 123 12.24 4.96 5.70
N GLY A 124 11.58 5.71 4.83
CA GLY A 124 10.96 5.19 3.61
C GLY A 124 11.89 5.34 2.40
N PHE A 125 11.86 4.33 1.54
CA PHE A 125 12.44 4.31 0.20
C PHE A 125 11.44 3.66 -0.78
N ASP A 126 11.79 3.66 -2.06
CA ASP A 126 11.03 2.94 -3.08
C ASP A 126 10.87 1.46 -2.70
N ASN A 127 9.63 1.00 -2.55
CA ASN A 127 9.21 -0.34 -2.12
C ASN A 127 9.80 -0.86 -0.79
N ILE A 128 10.59 -0.07 -0.06
CA ILE A 128 11.25 -0.49 1.19
C ILE A 128 10.96 0.52 2.30
N PHE A 129 10.48 0.03 3.44
CA PHE A 129 10.31 0.83 4.63
C PHE A 129 11.07 0.22 5.80
N LEU A 130 11.88 1.03 6.46
CA LEU A 130 12.68 0.65 7.62
C LEU A 130 12.07 1.32 8.85
N ALA A 131 11.70 0.54 9.87
CA ALA A 131 11.27 1.08 11.16
C ALA A 131 12.20 0.63 12.27
N LEU A 132 12.63 1.57 13.10
CA LEU A 132 13.30 1.26 14.36
C LEU A 132 12.24 1.20 15.45
N ILE A 133 12.10 0.04 16.09
CA ILE A 133 11.05 -0.22 17.07
C ILE A 133 11.62 -0.82 18.36
N LEU A 134 10.87 -0.74 19.46
CA LEU A 134 11.19 -1.40 20.71
C LEU A 134 9.95 -2.12 21.23
N LEU A 135 10.09 -3.40 21.57
CA LEU A 135 9.00 -4.23 22.09
C LEU A 135 8.83 -3.98 23.59
N ILE A 136 7.60 -3.82 24.07
CA ILE A 136 7.36 -3.71 25.51
C ILE A 136 7.63 -5.04 26.22
N LYS A 137 7.72 -5.01 27.55
CA LYS A 137 8.09 -6.18 28.37
C LYS A 137 7.09 -7.35 28.28
N CYS A 138 5.82 -7.07 28.01
CA CYS A 138 4.74 -8.05 27.96
C CYS A 138 3.74 -7.68 26.85
N PRO A 139 4.11 -7.83 25.56
CA PRO A 139 3.19 -7.53 24.48
C PRO A 139 2.06 -8.56 24.46
N HIS A 140 0.91 -8.21 23.87
CA HIS A 140 -0.19 -9.14 23.69
C HIS A 140 0.26 -10.37 22.89
N GLU A 141 -0.35 -11.53 23.14
CA GLU A 141 -0.07 -12.69 22.31
C GLU A 141 -0.85 -12.58 21.00
N GLY A 142 -0.16 -12.64 19.85
CA GLY A 142 -0.84 -12.71 18.56
C GLY A 142 -0.11 -12.02 17.43
N THR A 143 -0.91 -11.43 16.55
CA THR A 143 -0.48 -10.59 15.42
C THR A 143 -0.74 -9.13 15.74
N VAL A 144 0.20 -8.28 15.33
CA VAL A 144 0.06 -6.82 15.32
C VAL A 144 -0.25 -6.43 13.88
N SER A 145 -1.31 -5.67 13.69
CA SER A 145 -1.58 -5.05 12.39
C SER A 145 -0.65 -3.87 12.21
N ILE A 146 0.00 -3.80 11.05
CA ILE A 146 0.88 -2.71 10.64
C ILE A 146 0.15 -1.92 9.57
N ALA A 147 0.10 -0.60 9.73
CA ALA A 147 -0.36 0.31 8.70
C ALA A 147 0.77 1.31 8.38
N ILE A 148 1.13 1.44 7.10
CA ILE A 148 2.08 2.46 6.64
C ILE A 148 1.32 3.44 5.74
N SER A 149 1.30 4.71 6.15
CA SER A 149 0.64 5.78 5.41
C SER A 149 1.66 6.55 4.58
N THR A 150 1.47 6.59 3.26
CA THR A 150 2.34 7.30 2.30
C THR A 150 1.47 8.01 1.26
N GLU A 151 1.71 9.31 1.00
CA GLU A 151 0.98 10.11 0.00
C GLU A 151 -0.56 10.00 0.07
N GLY A 152 -1.14 9.81 1.27
CA GLY A 152 -2.58 9.64 1.46
C GLY A 152 -3.10 8.22 1.18
N LYS A 153 -2.24 7.28 0.78
CA LYS A 153 -2.52 5.85 0.70
C LYS A 153 -2.09 5.16 2.01
N VAL A 154 -2.83 4.11 2.39
CA VAL A 154 -2.48 3.29 3.55
C VAL A 154 -2.29 1.86 3.07
N VAL A 155 -1.08 1.33 3.30
CA VAL A 155 -0.76 -0.06 3.01
C VAL A 155 -0.70 -0.82 4.33
N THR A 156 -1.33 -2.00 4.38
CA THR A 156 -1.44 -2.78 5.62
C THR A 156 -0.78 -4.14 5.50
N GLY A 157 -0.38 -4.68 6.66
CA GLY A 157 0.23 -5.99 6.78
C GLY A 157 0.12 -6.51 8.21
N GLU A 158 0.49 -7.77 8.43
CA GLU A 158 0.46 -8.38 9.76
C GLU A 158 1.85 -8.84 10.19
N LEU A 159 2.19 -8.57 11.46
CA LEU A 159 3.42 -9.03 12.09
C LEU A 159 3.06 -9.93 13.27
N SER A 160 3.52 -11.17 13.25
CA SER A 160 3.39 -12.02 14.42
C SER A 160 4.41 -11.63 15.49
N ILE A 161 3.95 -11.29 16.70
CA ILE A 161 4.82 -10.93 17.84
C ILE A 161 5.78 -12.07 18.18
N LYS A 162 5.41 -13.32 17.91
CA LYS A 162 6.28 -14.49 18.12
C LYS A 162 7.53 -14.49 17.24
N THR A 163 7.49 -13.76 16.11
CA THR A 163 8.67 -13.61 15.23
C THR A 163 9.63 -12.54 15.74
N LEU A 164 9.19 -11.70 16.68
CA LEU A 164 10.05 -10.75 17.35
C LEU A 164 10.88 -11.47 18.42
N PRO A 165 12.21 -11.27 18.45
CA PRO A 165 13.04 -11.82 19.51
C PRO A 165 12.59 -11.26 20.85
N ARG A 166 12.38 -12.12 21.86
CA ARG A 166 11.98 -11.64 23.19
C ARG A 166 13.09 -10.78 23.81
N PRO A 167 12.77 -9.62 24.40
CA PRO A 167 13.76 -8.72 24.97
C PRO A 167 14.46 -9.28 26.22
N PHE A 168 13.92 -10.36 26.81
CA PHE A 168 14.48 -11.02 27.99
C PHE A 168 14.50 -12.54 27.77
N ALA A 169 15.60 -13.20 28.17
CA ALA A 169 15.66 -14.65 28.18
C ALA A 169 14.77 -15.17 29.33
N ASP A 170 13.85 -16.08 29.01
CA ASP A 170 12.93 -16.67 29.99
C ASP A 170 13.63 -17.69 30.92
N ASP A 171 14.85 -18.14 30.58
CA ASP A 171 15.59 -19.15 31.32
C ASP A 171 17.04 -18.75 31.60
N TYR A 172 17.50 -19.03 32.83
CA TYR A 172 18.83 -18.70 33.36
C TYR A 172 19.93 -19.65 32.87
N SER A 173 19.62 -20.72 32.13
CA SER A 173 20.62 -21.72 31.71
C SER A 173 21.35 -21.41 30.39
N ASP A 174 20.83 -20.50 29.56
CA ASP A 174 21.40 -20.19 28.23
C ASP A 174 22.47 -19.09 28.30
N ILE A 175 23.33 -19.14 29.33
CA ILE A 175 24.36 -18.12 29.60
C ILE A 175 25.57 -18.37 28.69
N ALA A 176 25.49 -17.90 27.45
CA ALA A 176 26.66 -17.70 26.59
C ALA A 176 26.85 -16.21 26.23
N GLU A 177 28.11 -15.86 26.00
CA GLU A 177 28.72 -14.53 25.93
C GLU A 177 28.17 -13.64 24.79
N ALA A 178 28.17 -12.33 25.02
CA ALA A 178 27.79 -11.34 24.02
C ALA A 178 28.97 -11.07 23.07
N TYR A 179 28.81 -11.40 21.79
CA TYR A 179 29.71 -10.96 20.71
C TYR A 179 28.98 -9.96 19.81
N MET A 180 29.70 -8.89 19.44
CA MET A 180 29.25 -7.85 18.53
C MET A 180 29.58 -8.28 17.10
N GLU A 181 28.60 -8.85 16.39
CA GLU A 181 28.66 -8.98 14.94
C GLU A 181 27.45 -8.27 14.34
N ILE A 182 27.70 -7.13 13.68
CA ILE A 182 26.73 -6.54 12.75
C ILE A 182 26.87 -7.33 11.46
N SER A 183 26.13 -8.43 11.36
CA SER A 183 26.02 -9.19 10.10
C SER A 183 24.71 -8.82 9.43
N LEU A 184 24.78 -7.86 8.52
CA LEU A 184 23.80 -7.73 7.45
C LEU A 184 24.14 -8.82 6.44
N ASP A 185 23.64 -10.03 6.65
CA ASP A 185 23.80 -11.10 5.67
C ASP A 185 22.92 -10.78 4.45
N THR A 186 23.55 -10.13 3.47
CA THR A 186 22.92 -9.78 2.20
C THR A 186 22.56 -11.01 1.37
N SER A 187 23.17 -12.17 1.65
CA SER A 187 22.88 -13.42 0.92
C SER A 187 21.54 -14.04 1.32
N THR A 188 21.08 -13.86 2.56
CA THR A 188 19.73 -14.28 2.99
C THR A 188 18.66 -13.37 2.39
N LEU A 189 18.91 -12.06 2.33
CA LEU A 189 18.00 -11.10 1.68
C LEU A 189 17.82 -11.42 0.20
N VAL A 190 18.91 -11.64 -0.55
CA VAL A 190 18.84 -12.01 -1.98
C VAL A 190 18.13 -13.35 -2.22
N ASN A 191 18.31 -14.33 -1.31
CA ASN A 191 17.64 -15.63 -1.41
C ASN A 191 16.13 -15.56 -1.06
N GLU A 192 15.74 -14.73 -0.09
CA GLU A 192 14.32 -14.50 0.22
C GLU A 192 13.62 -13.72 -0.92
N TYR A 193 14.29 -12.71 -1.48
CA TYR A 193 13.83 -12.01 -2.69
C TYR A 193 13.61 -12.95 -3.89
N SER A 194 14.55 -13.88 -4.12
CA SER A 194 14.45 -14.87 -5.20
C SER A 194 13.35 -15.90 -4.95
N ARG A 195 13.09 -16.25 -3.67
CA ARG A 195 12.01 -17.17 -3.28
C ARG A 195 10.61 -16.57 -3.38
N MET A 196 10.48 -15.25 -3.25
CA MET A 196 9.21 -14.53 -3.39
C MET A 196 8.84 -14.20 -4.84
N GLY A 197 9.68 -14.58 -5.82
CA GLY A 197 9.39 -14.36 -7.25
C GLY A 197 9.57 -12.90 -7.72
N ILE A 198 10.21 -12.05 -6.92
CA ILE A 198 10.36 -10.60 -7.18
C ILE A 198 11.57 -10.31 -8.09
N VAL A 199 12.35 -11.33 -8.50
CA VAL A 199 13.50 -11.17 -9.41
C VAL A 199 13.28 -11.91 -10.73
N GLU A 200 12.55 -11.27 -11.64
CA GLU A 200 12.94 -11.17 -13.05
C GLU A 200 12.96 -9.66 -13.32
N GLN A 201 14.07 -8.94 -13.47
CA GLN A 201 15.14 -9.12 -14.42
C GLN A 201 16.38 -8.28 -14.04
N GLY A 202 17.57 -8.80 -14.33
CA GLY A 202 18.67 -8.05 -14.97
C GLY A 202 19.55 -7.12 -14.11
N LEU A 203 20.74 -7.63 -13.76
CA LEU A 203 21.98 -6.84 -13.77
C LEU A 203 22.42 -6.52 -15.21
#